data_AF-A0A1Y1ZFH3-F1
#
_entry.id   AF-A0A1Y1ZFH3-F1
#
_cell.length_a   1.000
_cell.length_b   1.000
_cell.length_c   1.000
_cell.angle_alpha   90.00
_cell.angle_beta   90.00
_cell.angle_gamma   90.00
#
_symmetry.space_group_name_H-M   'P 1'
#
loop_
_entity.id
_entity.type
_entity.pdbx_description
1 polymer ?
#
loop_
_entity_poly.entity_id
_entity_poly.type
_entity_poly.pdbx_seq_one_letter_code
_entity_poly.pdbx_strand_id
1 'polypeptide(L)'
;MKISILLGVCVATLAAAANHQLPRSIGDYCDAPEGPGTCQKTSNCDGIAYPNNYCPHDPVDVQCCVPKKCSAPHTNSLCRHTAQGCPGGNFVSNLCPGDSSIKCCVQSAAASQPSCSNPAENTCTFYPNCLEKKLQCGATGYPLGYGLKYCNKFTAARKDLSSSGQAWITKTMLCLQRALVPYATGEKGGSCPNVKEFAFGTHPGCYVSSGVCALPPKDWEVIISTVSLKELFGSIDALKATLETGKDCVKFYEWLIERGVIKIVDKVEDAAKSIWHKITDWF
;
A
#
# COMPACT_ATOMS: atom_id res chain seq x y z
N MET A 1 -68.36 -4.46 -32.41
CA MET A 1 -68.60 -4.01 -31.01
C MET A 1 -67.30 -3.39 -30.50
N LYS A 2 -67.30 -2.10 -30.17
CA LYS A 2 -66.14 -1.33 -29.67
C LYS A 2 -65.91 -1.60 -28.19
N ILE A 3 -64.68 -1.89 -27.76
CA ILE A 3 -64.15 -1.66 -26.39
C ILE A 3 -62.63 -1.42 -26.58
N SER A 4 -62.16 -0.18 -26.63
CA SER A 4 -61.77 0.71 -25.52
C SER A 4 -60.54 0.25 -24.71
N ILE A 5 -59.53 1.11 -24.80
CA ILE A 5 -58.22 1.21 -24.12
C ILE A 5 -58.36 1.15 -22.60
N LEU A 6 -57.40 0.54 -21.87
CA LEU A 6 -56.65 1.19 -20.78
C LEU A 6 -55.56 0.29 -20.12
N LEU A 7 -54.39 0.92 -19.98
CA LEU A 7 -53.42 0.85 -18.87
C LEU A 7 -52.65 -0.44 -18.55
N GLY A 8 -51.37 -0.43 -18.96
CA GLY A 8 -50.25 -0.19 -18.05
C GLY A 8 -49.89 -1.27 -17.03
N VAL A 9 -48.86 -2.06 -17.33
CA VAL A 9 -47.99 -2.66 -16.31
C VAL A 9 -46.53 -2.50 -16.75
N CYS A 10 -45.81 -1.66 -16.02
CA CYS A 10 -44.36 -1.58 -16.02
C CYS A 10 -43.78 -2.94 -15.60
N VAL A 11 -43.09 -3.63 -16.49
CA VAL A 11 -42.16 -4.68 -16.10
C VAL A 11 -40.81 -4.00 -15.90
N ALA A 12 -40.55 -3.61 -14.65
CA ALA A 12 -39.25 -3.14 -14.22
C ALA A 12 -38.22 -4.26 -14.45
N THR A 13 -37.25 -4.00 -15.31
CA THR A 13 -36.04 -4.82 -15.44
C THR A 13 -35.30 -4.79 -14.10
N LEU A 14 -35.27 -5.92 -13.40
CA LEU A 14 -34.31 -6.15 -12.32
C LEU A 14 -32.92 -6.31 -12.96
N ALA A 15 -32.26 -5.18 -13.23
CA ALA A 15 -30.82 -5.18 -13.29
C ALA A 15 -30.33 -5.42 -11.86
N ALA A 16 -30.02 -6.67 -11.54
CA ALA A 16 -29.14 -6.97 -10.43
C ALA A 16 -27.78 -6.36 -10.80
N ALA A 17 -27.59 -5.09 -10.45
CA ALA A 17 -26.27 -4.52 -10.33
C ALA A 17 -25.54 -5.41 -9.31
N ALA A 18 -24.67 -6.28 -9.81
CA ALA A 18 -23.63 -6.88 -9.02
C ALA A 18 -22.81 -5.70 -8.49
N ASN A 19 -23.20 -5.23 -7.31
CA ASN A 19 -22.48 -4.24 -6.54
C ASN A 19 -21.20 -4.95 -6.12
N HIS A 20 -20.19 -4.93 -6.99
CA HIS A 20 -18.80 -5.12 -6.60
C HIS A 20 -18.49 -3.98 -5.63
N GLN A 21 -18.88 -4.16 -4.36
CA GLN A 21 -18.23 -3.52 -3.25
C GLN A 21 -16.81 -4.07 -3.25
N LEU A 22 -15.94 -3.43 -4.03
CA LEU A 22 -14.52 -3.40 -3.71
C LEU A 22 -14.46 -2.99 -2.23
N PRO A 23 -13.93 -3.81 -1.32
CA PRO A 23 -13.65 -3.34 0.03
C PRO A 23 -12.65 -2.19 -0.12
N ARG A 24 -13.11 -0.96 0.11
CA ARG A 24 -12.25 0.22 0.08
C ARG A 24 -11.39 0.23 1.34
N SER A 25 -10.16 0.72 1.22
CA SER A 25 -9.01 0.05 1.82
C SER A 25 -8.38 0.88 2.92
N ILE A 26 -8.30 0.32 4.14
CA ILE A 26 -7.30 0.69 5.14
C ILE A 26 -5.95 0.92 4.42
N GLY A 27 -5.38 2.12 4.54
CA GLY A 27 -4.15 2.53 3.85
C GLY A 27 -4.27 3.81 3.01
N ASP A 28 -5.46 4.38 2.83
CA ASP A 28 -5.65 5.62 2.08
C ASP A 28 -4.97 6.82 2.74
N TYR A 29 -4.55 7.80 1.94
CA TYR A 29 -3.97 9.05 2.45
C TYR A 29 -5.05 9.94 3.03
N CYS A 30 -4.72 10.60 4.12
CA CYS A 30 -5.57 11.60 4.76
C CYS A 30 -4.71 12.80 5.18
N ASP A 31 -5.35 13.95 5.38
CA ASP A 31 -4.70 15.16 5.87
C ASP A 31 -5.46 15.64 7.10
N ALA A 32 -4.76 15.84 8.21
CA ALA A 32 -5.32 16.22 9.50
C ALA A 32 -4.50 17.35 10.14
N PRO A 33 -4.92 17.96 11.26
CA PRO A 33 -4.36 19.23 11.71
C PRO A 33 -2.84 19.23 11.95
N GLU A 34 -2.25 18.10 12.36
CA GLU A 34 -0.82 17.97 12.62
C GLU A 34 0.01 17.54 11.38
N GLY A 35 -0.69 17.28 10.27
CA GLY A 35 -0.13 17.04 8.94
C GLY A 35 -0.69 15.81 8.22
N PRO A 36 0.03 15.35 7.17
CA PRO A 36 -0.35 14.18 6.38
C PRO A 36 -0.35 12.91 7.22
N GLY A 37 -1.30 12.01 6.94
CA GLY A 37 -1.45 10.73 7.61
C GLY A 37 -1.92 9.61 6.69
N THR A 38 -2.28 8.48 7.31
CA THR A 38 -2.85 7.32 6.62
C THR A 38 -4.05 6.77 7.38
N CYS A 39 -5.13 6.46 6.67
CA CYS A 39 -6.33 5.84 7.19
C CYS A 39 -6.03 4.41 7.66
N GLN A 40 -6.09 4.18 8.97
CA GLN A 40 -5.86 2.86 9.54
C GLN A 40 -6.66 2.65 10.82
N LYS A 41 -6.79 1.39 11.24
CA LYS A 41 -7.46 1.08 12.50
C LYS A 41 -6.81 1.84 13.65
N THR A 42 -7.60 2.43 14.54
CA THR A 42 -7.09 3.19 15.70
C THR A 42 -6.16 2.33 16.57
N SER A 43 -6.39 1.02 16.65
CA SER A 43 -5.53 0.06 17.33
C SER A 43 -4.11 -0.04 16.75
N ASN A 44 -3.95 0.28 15.46
CA ASN A 44 -2.71 0.19 14.71
C ASN A 44 -2.05 1.56 14.52
N CYS A 45 -2.63 2.62 15.08
CA CYS A 45 -2.08 3.96 14.99
C CYS A 45 -1.05 4.22 16.09
N ASP A 46 0.23 4.25 15.71
CA ASP A 46 1.33 4.62 16.59
C ASP A 46 1.47 6.15 16.75
N GLY A 47 0.85 6.93 15.86
CA GLY A 47 0.79 8.38 15.87
C GLY A 47 -0.52 8.94 16.42
N ILE A 48 -0.86 10.18 16.04
CA ILE A 48 -2.09 10.84 16.48
C ILE A 48 -3.23 10.35 15.59
N ALA A 49 -4.26 9.74 16.17
CA ALA A 49 -5.44 9.32 15.43
C ALA A 49 -6.52 10.40 15.46
N TYR A 50 -6.90 10.91 14.29
CA TYR A 50 -7.98 11.88 14.16
C TYR A 50 -9.30 11.19 13.82
N PRO A 51 -10.28 11.21 14.73
CA PRO A 51 -11.65 10.84 14.40
C PRO A 51 -12.27 11.91 13.49
N ASN A 52 -13.47 11.63 12.96
CA ASN A 52 -14.32 12.55 12.19
C ASN A 52 -13.93 12.77 10.72
N ASN A 53 -14.37 11.87 9.84
CA ASN A 53 -14.45 12.06 8.39
C ASN A 53 -13.13 12.39 7.66
N TYR A 54 -11.98 12.28 8.31
CA TYR A 54 -10.68 12.28 7.64
C TYR A 54 -10.46 11.00 6.81
N CYS A 55 -11.27 9.97 7.09
CA CYS A 55 -11.39 8.72 6.33
C CYS A 55 -12.89 8.49 6.01
N PRO A 56 -13.48 9.28 5.09
CA PRO A 56 -14.94 9.46 4.96
C PRO A 56 -15.71 8.25 4.43
N HIS A 57 -15.01 7.21 3.99
CA HIS A 57 -15.59 6.00 3.42
C HIS A 57 -15.20 4.72 4.17
N ASP A 58 -14.54 4.89 5.32
CA ASP A 58 -14.07 3.78 6.13
C ASP A 58 -14.91 3.59 7.40
N PRO A 59 -14.87 2.40 8.02
CA PRO A 59 -15.47 2.16 9.32
C PRO A 59 -15.01 3.14 10.40
N VAL A 60 -15.83 3.35 11.44
CA VAL A 60 -15.54 4.31 12.52
C VAL A 60 -14.25 4.04 13.31
N ASP A 61 -13.79 2.79 13.32
CA ASP A 61 -12.52 2.39 13.93
C ASP A 61 -11.31 2.65 13.02
N VAL A 62 -11.52 3.11 11.79
CA VAL A 62 -10.49 3.55 10.86
C VAL A 62 -10.41 5.08 10.91
N GLN A 63 -9.26 5.57 11.32
CA GLN A 63 -9.02 6.98 11.56
C GLN A 63 -7.76 7.43 10.84
N CYS A 64 -7.65 8.74 10.59
CA CYS A 64 -6.45 9.28 10.01
C CYS A 64 -5.34 9.23 11.05
N CYS A 65 -4.31 8.42 10.82
CA CYS A 65 -3.17 8.34 11.69
C CYS A 65 -2.03 9.21 11.16
N VAL A 66 -1.67 10.23 11.93
CA VAL A 66 -0.59 11.16 11.59
C VAL A 66 0.66 10.82 12.41
N PRO A 67 1.78 10.42 11.78
CA PRO A 67 3.03 10.17 12.48
C PRO A 67 3.71 11.49 12.87
N LYS A 68 3.37 12.03 14.04
CA LYS A 68 3.99 13.24 14.58
C LYS A 68 5.11 12.89 15.56
N LYS A 69 6.35 13.25 15.22
CA LYS A 69 7.50 13.08 16.12
C LYS A 69 7.42 14.02 17.32
N CYS A 70 7.89 13.55 18.46
CA CYS A 70 8.04 14.40 19.64
C CYS A 70 9.17 15.42 19.46
N SER A 71 9.05 16.53 20.18
CA SER A 71 10.15 17.48 20.39
C SER A 71 11.30 16.83 21.19
N ALA A 72 12.47 17.46 21.14
CA ALA A 72 13.63 17.03 21.92
C ALA A 72 13.28 16.91 23.43
N PRO A 73 13.81 15.89 24.14
CA PRO A 73 14.89 14.99 23.72
C PRO A 73 14.44 13.70 23.01
N HIS A 74 13.13 13.48 22.84
CA HIS A 74 12.58 12.19 22.36
C HIS A 74 12.19 12.21 20.88
N THR A 75 13.07 12.71 20.01
CA THR A 75 12.79 12.91 18.57
C THR A 75 12.55 11.62 17.77
N ASN A 76 12.79 10.46 18.37
CA ASN A 76 12.50 9.14 17.81
C ASN A 76 11.14 8.57 18.28
N SER A 77 10.46 9.24 19.20
CA SER A 77 9.14 8.85 19.72
C SER A 77 8.02 9.60 18.98
N LEU A 78 6.80 9.05 19.06
CA LEU A 78 5.62 9.62 18.40
C LEU A 78 4.60 10.15 19.42
N CYS A 79 3.87 11.18 19.00
CA CYS A 79 2.74 11.75 19.70
C CYS A 79 1.50 10.87 19.55
N ARG A 80 0.75 10.69 20.63
CA ARG A 80 -0.51 9.93 20.67
C ARG A 80 -1.52 10.61 21.58
N HIS A 81 -2.81 10.40 21.32
CA HIS A 81 -3.82 10.69 22.33
C HIS A 81 -3.65 9.75 23.52
N THR A 82 -3.74 10.28 24.75
CA THR A 82 -3.65 9.49 25.98
C THR A 82 -4.70 8.39 26.05
N ALA A 83 -5.89 8.64 25.49
CA ALA A 83 -6.97 7.66 25.39
C ALA A 83 -6.61 6.45 24.52
N GLN A 84 -5.68 6.59 23.57
CA GLN A 84 -5.20 5.44 22.79
C GLN A 84 -4.32 4.53 23.67
N GLY A 85 -3.73 5.02 24.76
CA GLY A 85 -2.70 4.32 25.54
C GLY A 85 -1.29 4.47 24.94
N CYS A 86 -0.25 4.02 25.63
CA CYS A 86 1.14 4.04 25.14
C CYS A 86 1.77 2.65 25.32
N PRO A 87 1.57 1.72 24.37
CA PRO A 87 2.06 0.35 24.50
C PRO A 87 3.58 0.31 24.65
N GLY A 88 4.07 -0.34 25.72
CA GLY A 88 5.52 -0.49 25.97
C GLY A 88 6.24 0.81 26.32
N GLY A 89 5.52 1.86 26.70
CA GLY A 89 6.09 3.17 26.99
C GLY A 89 5.32 3.96 28.04
N ASN A 90 5.71 5.23 28.20
CA ASN A 90 5.05 6.18 29.09
C ASN A 90 4.75 7.47 28.34
N PHE A 91 3.73 8.21 28.82
CA PHE A 91 3.42 9.51 28.26
C PHE A 91 4.24 10.62 28.91
N VAL A 92 4.88 11.44 28.09
CA VAL A 92 5.56 12.68 28.50
C VAL A 92 4.80 13.87 27.93
N SER A 93 4.42 14.80 28.81
CA SER A 93 3.63 15.99 28.44
C SER A 93 4.53 17.07 27.81
N ASN A 94 3.94 18.03 27.10
CA ASN A 94 4.61 19.22 26.54
C ASN A 94 5.69 18.95 25.47
N LEU A 95 5.71 17.76 24.88
CA LEU A 95 6.62 17.40 23.79
C LEU A 95 5.91 17.20 22.45
N CYS A 96 4.61 17.46 22.40
CA CYS A 96 3.76 17.30 21.23
C CYS A 96 2.89 18.55 21.05
N PRO A 97 2.62 18.97 19.80
CA PRO A 97 1.62 20.00 19.54
C PRO A 97 0.20 19.45 19.76
N GLY A 98 -0.76 20.37 19.87
CA GLY A 98 -2.16 20.05 20.06
C GLY A 98 -2.63 20.25 21.50
N ASP A 99 -3.79 19.67 21.82
CA ASP A 99 -4.39 19.79 23.15
C ASP A 99 -3.73 18.85 24.19
N SER A 100 -4.12 19.01 25.45
CA SER A 100 -3.54 18.27 26.59
C SER A 100 -3.69 16.74 26.54
N SER A 101 -4.56 16.22 25.66
CA SER A 101 -4.71 14.79 25.42
C SER A 101 -3.63 14.23 24.51
N ILE A 102 -2.92 15.06 23.73
CA ILE A 102 -1.84 14.61 22.85
C ILE A 102 -0.52 14.70 23.61
N LYS A 103 0.11 13.54 23.84
CA LYS A 103 1.36 13.43 24.59
C LYS A 103 2.37 12.56 23.86
N CYS A 104 3.65 12.76 24.18
CA CYS A 104 4.72 11.96 23.59
C CYS A 104 4.70 10.56 24.21
N CYS A 105 4.47 9.52 23.41
CA CYS A 105 4.58 8.14 23.85
C CYS A 105 6.04 7.70 23.74
N VAL A 106 6.79 7.82 24.84
CA VAL A 106 8.19 7.42 24.89
C VAL A 106 8.27 5.92 25.20
N GLN A 107 8.70 5.14 24.23
CA GLN A 107 8.94 3.71 24.43
C GLN A 107 10.12 3.52 25.39
N SER A 108 10.00 2.57 26.32
CA SER A 108 11.15 2.14 27.12
C SER A 108 12.19 1.50 26.22
N ALA A 109 13.48 1.61 26.54
CA ALA A 109 14.57 1.08 25.69
C ALA A 109 14.45 -0.43 25.34
N ALA A 110 13.64 -1.18 26.09
CA ALA A 110 13.31 -2.59 25.85
C ALA A 110 12.16 -2.83 24.83
N ALA A 111 11.40 -1.80 24.45
CA ALA A 111 10.24 -1.88 23.55
C ALA A 111 10.56 -1.55 22.08
N SER A 112 11.81 -1.28 21.74
CA SER A 112 12.28 -1.05 20.36
C SER A 112 12.33 -2.31 19.49
N GLN A 113 11.56 -3.34 19.84
CA GLN A 113 11.34 -4.47 18.94
C GLN A 113 10.28 -4.06 17.91
N PRO A 114 10.53 -4.23 16.61
CA PRO A 114 9.53 -3.95 15.59
C PRO A 114 8.26 -4.75 15.90
N SER A 115 7.11 -4.09 15.97
CA SER A 115 5.84 -4.80 16.07
C SER A 115 5.65 -5.61 14.79
N CYS A 116 5.61 -6.94 14.92
CA CYS A 116 5.38 -7.82 13.77
C CYS A 116 3.95 -7.73 13.24
N SER A 117 3.04 -7.13 14.01
CA SER A 117 1.67 -6.82 13.62
C SER A 117 1.52 -5.45 12.95
N ASN A 118 2.45 -4.53 13.20
CA ASN A 118 2.46 -3.20 12.59
C ASN A 118 3.89 -2.79 12.19
N PRO A 119 4.31 -3.09 10.95
CA PRO A 119 5.64 -2.73 10.47
C PRO A 119 5.87 -1.21 10.53
N ALA A 120 7.05 -0.80 11.02
CA ALA A 120 7.41 0.60 11.15
C ALA A 120 7.78 1.21 9.79
N GLU A 121 7.28 2.42 9.51
CA GLU A 121 7.56 3.13 8.27
C GLU A 121 9.05 3.34 8.04
N ASN A 122 9.47 3.29 6.78
CA ASN A 122 10.85 3.63 6.37
C ASN A 122 11.93 2.76 7.03
N THR A 123 11.54 1.59 7.53
CA THR A 123 12.45 0.60 8.09
C THR A 123 12.33 -0.71 7.33
N CYS A 124 13.41 -1.49 7.34
CA CYS A 124 13.45 -2.83 6.75
C CYS A 124 13.46 -3.94 7.80
N THR A 125 13.33 -3.58 9.08
CA THR A 125 13.50 -4.48 10.23
C THR A 125 12.42 -5.56 10.29
N PHE A 126 11.24 -5.33 9.70
CA PHE A 126 10.18 -6.34 9.57
C PHE A 126 10.68 -7.65 8.93
N TYR A 127 11.54 -7.56 7.92
CA TYR A 127 12.03 -8.73 7.21
C TYR A 127 12.89 -9.65 8.09
N PRO A 128 14.00 -9.20 8.70
CA PRO A 128 14.82 -10.06 9.55
C PRO A 128 14.19 -10.34 10.91
N ASN A 129 13.51 -9.37 11.53
CA ASN A 129 13.11 -9.48 12.93
C ASN A 129 11.74 -10.17 13.11
N CYS A 130 10.91 -10.17 12.07
CA CYS A 130 9.56 -10.74 12.11
C CYS A 130 9.39 -11.87 11.10
N LEU A 131 9.44 -11.55 9.81
CA LEU A 131 9.09 -12.51 8.76
C LEU A 131 10.08 -13.69 8.70
N GLU A 132 11.38 -13.39 8.69
CA GLU A 132 12.42 -14.43 8.69
C GLU A 132 12.45 -15.20 10.02
N LYS A 133 12.31 -14.51 11.16
CA LYS A 133 12.24 -15.16 12.47
C LYS A 133 11.13 -16.21 12.54
N LYS A 134 10.00 -15.95 11.86
CA LYS A 134 8.85 -16.85 11.81
C LYS A 134 8.97 -17.96 10.76
N LEU A 135 9.48 -17.65 9.57
CA LEU A 135 9.50 -18.59 8.43
C LEU A 135 10.82 -19.34 8.24
N GLN A 136 11.94 -18.76 8.69
CA GLN A 136 13.27 -19.37 8.68
C GLN A 136 13.69 -19.83 7.27
N CYS A 137 13.46 -18.99 6.26
CA CYS A 137 13.70 -19.33 4.86
C CYS A 137 15.17 -19.23 4.44
N GLY A 138 16.04 -18.71 5.31
CA GLY A 138 17.46 -18.56 5.09
C GLY A 138 17.84 -17.36 4.22
N ALA A 139 19.14 -17.17 4.04
CA ALA A 139 19.71 -16.00 3.35
C ALA A 139 19.24 -15.84 1.89
N THR A 140 18.89 -16.94 1.22
CA THR A 140 18.37 -16.94 -0.17
C THR A 140 16.84 -16.92 -0.23
N GLY A 141 16.18 -17.10 0.91
CA GLY A 141 14.73 -17.03 1.04
C GLY A 141 14.18 -15.63 0.76
N TYR A 142 12.88 -15.55 0.49
CA TYR A 142 12.23 -14.27 0.18
C TYR A 142 12.47 -13.19 1.25
N PRO A 143 12.33 -13.45 2.57
CA PRO A 143 12.45 -12.38 3.58
C PRO A 143 13.80 -11.66 3.52
N LEU A 144 14.91 -12.41 3.48
CA LEU A 144 16.26 -11.83 3.49
C LEU A 144 16.80 -11.57 2.08
N GLY A 145 16.76 -12.58 1.21
CA GLY A 145 17.38 -12.55 -0.11
C GLY A 145 16.69 -11.61 -1.10
N TYR A 146 15.41 -11.28 -0.84
CA TYR A 146 14.62 -10.39 -1.68
C TYR A 146 14.09 -9.18 -0.89
N GLY A 147 13.20 -9.41 0.07
CA GLY A 147 12.49 -8.36 0.81
C GLY A 147 13.43 -7.36 1.47
N LEU A 148 14.31 -7.82 2.36
CA LEU A 148 15.31 -6.98 3.03
C LEU A 148 16.27 -6.32 2.05
N LYS A 149 16.79 -7.09 1.09
CA LYS A 149 17.73 -6.60 0.06
C LYS A 149 17.17 -5.39 -0.69
N TYR A 150 15.96 -5.49 -1.23
CA TYR A 150 15.38 -4.41 -2.02
C TYR A 150 14.80 -3.29 -1.17
N CYS A 151 14.28 -3.59 0.02
CA CYS A 151 13.92 -2.59 0.99
C CYS A 151 15.09 -1.64 1.31
N ASN A 152 16.29 -2.20 1.54
CA ASN A 152 17.49 -1.41 1.80
C ASN A 152 17.93 -0.59 0.57
N LYS A 153 17.85 -1.17 -0.63
CA LYS A 153 18.16 -0.45 -1.88
C LYS A 153 17.24 0.75 -2.09
N PHE A 154 15.93 0.59 -1.90
CA PHE A 154 14.97 1.69 -2.00
C PHE A 154 15.18 2.73 -0.89
N THR A 155 15.51 2.29 0.32
CA THR A 155 15.88 3.22 1.41
C THR A 155 17.08 4.09 1.02
N ALA A 156 18.09 3.51 0.37
CA ALA A 156 19.26 4.25 -0.12
C ALA A 156 18.94 5.18 -1.30
N ALA A 157 18.07 4.74 -2.23
CA ALA A 157 17.65 5.51 -3.40
C ALA A 157 16.70 6.66 -3.06
N ARG A 158 16.10 6.67 -1.86
CA ARG A 158 15.12 7.66 -1.42
C ARG A 158 15.59 9.10 -1.61
N LYS A 159 16.86 9.39 -1.33
CA LYS A 159 17.42 10.74 -1.46
C LYS A 159 17.46 11.26 -2.90
N ASP A 160 17.40 10.36 -3.88
CA ASP A 160 17.49 10.67 -5.31
C ASP A 160 16.09 10.86 -5.93
N LEU A 161 15.02 10.70 -5.14
CA LEU A 161 13.63 10.87 -5.55
C LEU A 161 13.06 12.24 -5.14
N SER A 162 12.08 12.70 -5.92
CA SER A 162 11.23 13.84 -5.56
C SER A 162 10.48 13.59 -4.25
N SER A 163 9.89 14.63 -3.65
CA SER A 163 9.03 14.48 -2.46
C SER A 163 7.90 13.48 -2.68
N SER A 164 7.30 13.45 -3.87
CA SER A 164 6.27 12.47 -4.24
C SER A 164 6.83 11.06 -4.33
N GLY A 165 8.03 10.88 -4.90
CA GLY A 165 8.72 9.59 -4.96
C GLY A 165 9.13 9.07 -3.57
N GLN A 166 9.55 9.95 -2.66
CA GLN A 166 9.84 9.58 -1.28
C GLN A 166 8.59 9.13 -0.51
N ALA A 167 7.47 9.80 -0.72
CA ALA A 167 6.17 9.38 -0.20
C ALA A 167 5.76 8.02 -0.79
N TRP A 168 5.95 7.82 -2.09
CA TRP A 168 5.67 6.56 -2.77
C TRP A 168 6.50 5.40 -2.21
N ILE A 169 7.81 5.58 -1.97
CA ILE A 169 8.65 4.56 -1.32
C ILE A 169 8.07 4.17 0.04
N THR A 170 7.70 5.17 0.85
CA THR A 170 7.17 4.94 2.21
C THR A 170 5.90 4.10 2.15
N LYS A 171 4.93 4.50 1.31
CA LYS A 171 3.65 3.81 1.12
C LYS A 171 3.84 2.40 0.58
N THR A 172 4.71 2.25 -0.41
CA THR A 172 4.99 0.96 -1.06
C THR A 172 5.63 -0.03 -0.07
N MET A 173 6.65 0.40 0.66
CA MET A 173 7.32 -0.44 1.66
C MET A 173 6.32 -0.94 2.71
N LEU A 174 5.47 -0.04 3.22
CA LEU A 174 4.45 -0.40 4.21
C LEU A 174 3.40 -1.35 3.65
N CYS A 175 2.88 -1.08 2.45
CA CYS A 175 1.91 -1.95 1.80
C CYS A 175 2.44 -3.39 1.66
N LEU A 176 3.69 -3.53 1.17
CA LEU A 176 4.34 -4.83 1.00
C LEU A 176 4.55 -5.55 2.33
N GLN A 177 5.05 -4.86 3.36
CA GLN A 177 5.30 -5.46 4.68
C GLN A 177 3.98 -5.85 5.36
N ARG A 178 2.96 -5.00 5.30
CA ARG A 178 1.64 -5.25 5.89
C ARG A 178 0.95 -6.46 5.28
N ALA A 179 1.06 -6.65 3.96
CA ALA A 179 0.51 -7.84 3.31
C ALA A 179 1.12 -9.15 3.85
N LEU A 180 2.32 -9.10 4.42
CA LEU A 180 3.04 -10.25 4.98
C LEU A 180 2.87 -10.41 6.49
N VAL A 181 2.19 -9.48 7.17
CA VAL A 181 1.94 -9.53 8.62
C VAL A 181 1.31 -10.85 9.06
N PRO A 182 0.26 -11.39 8.41
CA PRO A 182 -0.35 -12.65 8.84
C PRO A 182 0.65 -13.83 8.86
N TYR A 183 1.64 -13.83 7.97
CA TYR A 183 2.70 -14.83 7.95
C TYR A 183 3.73 -14.58 9.06
N ALA A 184 4.05 -13.33 9.35
CA ALA A 184 5.00 -12.94 10.38
C ALA A 184 4.45 -13.15 11.81
N THR A 185 3.14 -12.95 12.03
CA THR A 185 2.47 -13.18 13.32
C THR A 185 2.08 -14.64 13.53
N GLY A 186 2.03 -15.43 12.45
CA GLY A 186 1.61 -16.83 12.48
C GLY A 186 0.10 -17.03 12.42
N GLU A 187 -0.67 -15.98 12.15
CA GLU A 187 -2.09 -16.09 11.77
C GLU A 187 -2.28 -16.94 10.51
N LYS A 188 -1.31 -16.88 9.59
CA LYS A 188 -1.28 -17.68 8.37
C LYS A 188 0.03 -18.48 8.30
N GLY A 189 -0.10 -19.79 8.10
CA GLY A 189 1.05 -20.64 7.77
C GLY A 189 1.42 -20.57 6.29
N GLY A 190 2.67 -20.89 5.95
CA GLY A 190 3.12 -20.99 4.56
C GLY A 190 4.53 -21.53 4.45
N SER A 191 4.80 -22.30 3.40
CA SER A 191 6.16 -22.68 3.04
C SER A 191 6.89 -21.49 2.42
N CYS A 192 8.22 -21.48 2.48
CA CYS A 192 9.03 -20.42 1.86
C CYS A 192 8.73 -20.17 0.38
N PRO A 193 8.53 -21.21 -0.48
CA PRO A 193 8.08 -21.01 -1.84
C PRO A 193 6.71 -20.34 -1.95
N ASN A 194 5.73 -20.77 -1.15
CA ASN A 194 4.37 -20.23 -1.21
C ASN A 194 4.32 -18.77 -0.73
N VAL A 195 5.07 -18.44 0.33
CA VAL A 195 5.18 -17.05 0.81
C VAL A 195 5.89 -16.19 -0.22
N LYS A 196 6.94 -16.70 -0.86
CA LYS A 196 7.65 -16.00 -1.94
C LYS A 196 6.68 -15.65 -3.08
N GLU A 197 5.92 -16.63 -3.56
CA GLU A 197 4.94 -16.44 -4.62
C GLU A 197 3.87 -15.41 -4.23
N PHE A 198 3.27 -15.56 -3.05
CA PHE A 198 2.31 -14.60 -2.51
C PHE A 198 2.90 -13.19 -2.44
N ALA A 199 4.12 -13.05 -1.93
CA ALA A 199 4.75 -11.76 -1.75
C ALA A 199 5.04 -11.06 -3.09
N PHE A 200 5.46 -11.80 -4.12
CA PHE A 200 5.58 -11.23 -5.46
C PHE A 200 4.23 -10.77 -6.02
N GLY A 201 3.16 -11.52 -5.77
CA GLY A 201 1.81 -11.17 -6.18
C GLY A 201 1.28 -9.84 -5.63
N THR A 202 1.84 -9.33 -4.52
CA THR A 202 1.39 -8.05 -3.94
C THR A 202 2.07 -6.83 -4.55
N HIS A 203 3.18 -6.99 -5.29
CA HIS A 203 3.98 -5.87 -5.78
C HIS A 203 3.22 -4.95 -6.75
N PRO A 204 2.58 -5.46 -7.81
CA PRO A 204 1.88 -4.59 -8.77
C PRO A 204 0.80 -3.73 -8.08
N GLY A 205 -0.02 -4.37 -7.23
CA GLY A 205 -1.07 -3.70 -6.48
C GLY A 205 -0.52 -2.61 -5.54
N CYS A 206 0.52 -2.93 -4.77
CA CYS A 206 1.13 -1.95 -3.86
C CYS A 206 1.80 -0.78 -4.59
N TYR A 207 2.38 -0.99 -5.77
CA TYR A 207 3.04 0.08 -6.52
C TYR A 207 2.01 1.07 -7.07
N VAL A 208 0.92 0.54 -7.64
CA VAL A 208 -0.17 1.34 -8.19
C VAL A 208 -0.94 2.06 -7.10
N SER A 209 -1.35 1.37 -6.03
CA SER A 209 -2.08 2.01 -4.92
C SER A 209 -1.24 3.06 -4.18
N SER A 210 0.09 2.90 -4.17
CA SER A 210 1.00 3.90 -3.59
C SER A 210 1.21 5.12 -4.50
N GLY A 211 0.74 5.08 -5.75
CA GLY A 211 0.76 6.21 -6.68
C GLY A 211 1.91 6.22 -7.68
N VAL A 212 2.51 5.07 -8.04
CA VAL A 212 3.63 5.02 -9.00
C VAL A 212 3.31 5.73 -10.32
N CYS A 213 2.05 5.66 -10.75
CA CYS A 213 1.55 6.17 -12.02
C CYS A 213 1.54 7.70 -12.11
N ALA A 214 1.51 8.39 -10.96
CA ALA A 214 1.50 9.85 -10.88
C ALA A 214 2.89 10.46 -10.64
N LEU A 215 3.93 9.62 -10.52
CA LEU A 215 5.29 10.09 -10.28
C LEU A 215 5.88 10.77 -11.52
N PRO A 216 6.79 11.74 -11.35
CA PRO A 216 7.49 12.35 -12.47
C PRO A 216 8.45 11.34 -13.14
N PRO A 217 8.77 11.49 -14.44
CA PRO A 217 9.67 10.57 -15.15
C PRO A 217 11.04 10.36 -14.49
N LYS A 218 11.55 11.38 -13.79
CA LYS A 218 12.83 11.26 -13.07
C LYS A 218 12.76 10.22 -11.95
N ASP A 219 11.64 10.13 -11.26
CA ASP A 219 11.43 9.15 -10.19
C ASP A 219 11.32 7.74 -10.77
N TRP A 220 10.66 7.58 -11.93
CA TRP A 220 10.60 6.30 -12.64
C TRP A 220 11.99 5.76 -13.02
N GLU A 221 12.91 6.63 -13.47
CA GLU A 221 14.30 6.24 -13.76
C GLU A 221 15.01 5.69 -12.51
N VAL A 222 14.86 6.38 -11.38
CA VAL A 222 15.47 5.94 -10.10
C VAL A 222 14.85 4.62 -9.65
N ILE A 223 13.53 4.47 -9.74
CA ILE A 223 12.83 3.24 -9.38
C ILE A 223 13.36 2.07 -10.19
N ILE A 224 13.45 2.19 -11.51
CA ILE A 224 13.84 1.09 -12.40
C ILE A 224 15.35 0.81 -12.38
N SER A 225 16.18 1.81 -12.06
CA SER A 225 17.62 1.55 -11.85
C SER A 225 17.90 0.87 -10.50
N THR A 226 17.00 0.98 -9.53
CA THR A 226 17.13 0.34 -8.21
C THR A 226 16.89 -1.18 -8.25
N VAL A 227 16.07 -1.65 -9.20
CA VAL A 227 15.52 -3.00 -9.32
C VAL A 227 15.32 -3.38 -10.79
N SER A 228 15.74 -4.56 -11.23
CA SER A 228 15.37 -5.04 -12.57
C SER A 228 13.86 -5.34 -12.64
N LEU A 229 13.15 -5.01 -13.72
CA LEU A 229 11.68 -5.19 -13.82
C LEU A 229 11.17 -6.59 -13.44
N LYS A 230 11.89 -7.64 -13.85
CA LYS A 230 11.54 -9.03 -13.54
C LYS A 230 11.50 -9.27 -12.03
N GLU A 231 12.34 -8.56 -11.30
CA GLU A 231 12.34 -8.50 -9.85
C GLU A 231 11.21 -7.54 -9.40
N LEU A 232 11.18 -6.31 -9.94
CA LEU A 232 10.25 -5.22 -9.62
C LEU A 232 8.77 -5.64 -9.55
N PHE A 233 8.32 -6.49 -10.48
CA PHE A 233 6.91 -6.86 -10.58
C PHE A 233 6.64 -8.36 -10.39
N GLY A 234 7.67 -9.20 -10.28
CA GLY A 234 7.55 -10.66 -10.24
C GLY A 234 7.02 -11.31 -11.53
N SER A 235 6.11 -10.63 -12.24
CA SER A 235 5.53 -10.98 -13.53
C SER A 235 5.18 -9.71 -14.32
N ILE A 236 5.58 -9.67 -15.59
CA ILE A 236 5.20 -8.58 -16.52
C ILE A 236 3.70 -8.61 -16.81
N ASP A 237 3.09 -9.81 -16.85
CA ASP A 237 1.65 -9.96 -17.09
C ASP A 237 0.83 -9.38 -15.94
N ALA A 238 1.27 -9.58 -14.70
CA ALA A 238 0.61 -9.02 -13.51
C ALA A 238 0.73 -7.49 -13.46
N LEU A 239 1.90 -6.96 -13.83
CA LEU A 239 2.07 -5.53 -14.01
C LEU A 239 1.10 -4.98 -15.05
N LYS A 240 1.11 -5.60 -16.23
CA LYS A 240 0.30 -5.18 -17.37
C LYS A 240 -1.18 -5.16 -17.03
N ALA A 241 -1.70 -6.26 -16.48
CA ALA A 241 -3.09 -6.34 -16.02
C ALA A 241 -3.44 -5.24 -15.00
N THR A 242 -2.51 -4.91 -14.09
CA THR A 242 -2.73 -3.84 -13.12
C THR A 242 -2.74 -2.46 -13.79
N LEU A 243 -1.82 -2.19 -14.73
CA LEU A 243 -1.73 -0.91 -15.43
C LEU A 243 -2.89 -0.69 -16.41
N GLU A 244 -3.38 -1.74 -17.07
CA GLU A 244 -4.53 -1.68 -17.98
C GLU A 244 -5.81 -1.26 -17.27
N THR A 245 -5.98 -1.65 -16.02
CA THR A 245 -7.13 -1.23 -15.19
C THR A 245 -6.99 0.20 -14.65
N GLY A 246 -5.78 0.75 -14.62
CA GLY A 246 -5.48 2.08 -14.12
C GLY A 246 -5.40 3.12 -15.24
N LYS A 247 -6.47 3.88 -15.46
CA LYS A 247 -6.48 4.97 -16.47
C LYS A 247 -5.34 5.98 -16.28
N ASP A 248 -4.89 6.17 -15.04
CA ASP A 248 -3.81 7.10 -14.69
C ASP A 248 -2.41 6.52 -14.96
N CYS A 249 -2.30 5.24 -15.29
CA CYS A 249 -1.04 4.52 -15.49
C CYS A 249 -0.58 4.47 -16.95
N VAL A 250 -1.38 4.98 -17.90
CA VAL A 250 -1.06 4.97 -19.33
C VAL A 250 0.29 5.64 -19.61
N LYS A 251 0.55 6.81 -19.01
CA LYS A 251 1.82 7.55 -19.20
C LYS A 251 3.03 6.76 -18.70
N PHE A 252 2.89 6.11 -17.55
CA PHE A 252 3.95 5.27 -17.01
C PHE A 252 4.21 4.06 -17.91
N TYR A 253 3.14 3.42 -18.40
CA TYR A 253 3.24 2.28 -19.30
C TYR A 253 3.89 2.64 -20.66
N GLU A 254 3.51 3.78 -21.26
CA GLU A 254 4.15 4.29 -22.47
C GLU A 254 5.63 4.58 -22.26
N TRP A 255 5.96 5.24 -21.15
CA TRP A 255 7.35 5.53 -20.78
C TRP A 255 8.20 4.25 -20.63
N LEU A 256 7.62 3.18 -20.05
CA LEU A 256 8.30 1.88 -19.93
C LEU A 256 8.60 1.26 -21.31
N ILE A 257 7.71 1.45 -22.29
CA ILE A 257 7.91 0.95 -23.65
C ILE A 257 9.00 1.75 -24.38
N GLU A 258 8.96 3.08 -24.28
CA GLU A 258 9.94 3.96 -24.94
C GLU A 258 11.38 3.69 -24.47
N ARG A 259 11.55 3.36 -23.19
CA ARG A 259 12.86 2.99 -22.62
C ARG A 259 13.28 1.55 -22.93
N GLY A 260 12.48 0.80 -23.69
CA GLY A 260 12.73 -0.62 -24.00
C GLY A 260 12.66 -1.53 -22.78
N VAL A 261 12.04 -1.04 -21.69
CA VAL A 261 11.95 -1.71 -20.40
C VAL A 261 10.87 -2.79 -20.50
N ILE A 262 9.73 -2.50 -21.16
CA ILE A 262 8.73 -3.50 -21.59
C ILE A 262 8.79 -3.66 -23.12
N LYS A 263 8.59 -4.88 -23.64
CA LYS A 263 8.60 -5.14 -25.09
C LYS A 263 7.25 -4.80 -25.73
N ILE A 264 7.30 -4.22 -26.92
CA ILE A 264 6.12 -3.84 -27.74
C ILE A 264 5.23 -5.03 -28.12
N VAL A 265 5.77 -6.26 -28.12
CA VAL A 265 5.03 -7.49 -28.47
C VAL A 265 3.76 -7.64 -27.64
N ASP A 266 3.78 -7.16 -26.39
CA ASP A 266 2.62 -7.23 -25.50
C ASP A 266 1.48 -6.30 -25.94
N LYS A 267 1.78 -5.07 -26.41
CA LYS A 267 0.80 -4.14 -27.00
C LYS A 267 0.20 -4.68 -28.30
N VAL A 268 1.02 -5.35 -29.11
CA VAL A 268 0.60 -5.93 -30.40
C VAL A 268 -0.29 -7.14 -30.19
N GLU A 269 -0.01 -7.98 -29.19
CA GLU A 269 -0.84 -9.13 -28.86
C GLU A 269 -2.21 -8.73 -28.31
N ASP A 270 -2.32 -7.68 -27.47
CA ASP A 270 -3.63 -7.21 -27.00
C ASP A 270 -4.40 -6.47 -28.07
N ALA A 271 -3.73 -5.65 -28.88
CA ALA A 271 -4.36 -5.02 -30.02
C ALA A 271 -4.87 -6.09 -30.99
N ALA A 272 -4.09 -7.15 -31.26
CA ALA A 272 -4.49 -8.27 -32.08
C ALA A 272 -5.65 -9.06 -31.47
N LYS A 273 -5.66 -9.34 -30.17
CA LYS A 273 -6.78 -10.01 -29.47
C LYS A 273 -8.05 -9.15 -29.43
N SER A 274 -7.92 -7.84 -29.21
CA SER A 274 -9.02 -6.88 -29.23
C SER A 274 -9.64 -6.74 -30.63
N ILE A 275 -8.79 -6.69 -31.66
CA ILE A 275 -9.22 -6.67 -33.06
C ILE A 275 -9.86 -8.02 -33.44
N TRP A 276 -9.27 -9.15 -33.02
CA TRP A 276 -9.83 -10.48 -33.25
C TRP A 276 -11.22 -10.64 -32.64
N HIS A 277 -11.42 -10.22 -31.38
CA HIS A 277 -12.73 -10.21 -30.73
C HIS A 277 -13.75 -9.37 -31.50
N LYS A 278 -13.38 -8.17 -31.95
CA LYS A 278 -14.27 -7.32 -32.77
C LYS A 278 -14.64 -7.94 -34.12
N ILE A 279 -13.76 -8.75 -34.69
CA ILE A 279 -14.01 -9.45 -35.95
C ILE A 279 -14.90 -10.68 -35.71
N THR A 280 -14.67 -11.44 -34.65
CA THR A 280 -15.47 -12.63 -34.32
C THR A 280 -16.85 -12.29 -33.76
N ASP A 281 -17.04 -11.10 -33.18
CA ASP A 281 -18.37 -10.63 -32.75
C ASP A 281 -19.25 -10.18 -33.94
N TRP A 282 -18.70 -10.19 -35.17
CA TRP A 282 -19.38 -9.86 -36.42
C TRP A 282 -19.72 -11.10 -37.29
N PHE A 283 -19.33 -12.29 -36.84
CA PHE A 283 -19.66 -13.60 -37.43
C PHE A 283 -20.49 -14.43 -36.45
#